data_AF-A0A7C1CGV8-F1
#
_entry.id   AF-A0A7C1CGV8-F1
#
_cell.length_a   1.000
_cell.length_b   1.000
_cell.length_c   1.000
_cell.angle_alpha   90.00
_cell.angle_beta   90.00
_cell.angle_gamma   90.00
#
_symmetry.space_group_name_H-M   'P 1'
#
loop_
_entity.id
_entity.type
_entity.pdbx_description
1 polymer ?
#
loop_
_entity_poly.entity_id
_entity_poly.type
_entity_poly.pdbx_seq_one_letter_code
_entity_poly.pdbx_strand_id
1 'polypeptide(L)'
;MLGELSGFSCALLEELLYAIGHVNHCEQHLIEADSEIQFPVFLDITSRLREDRKTLGQVLFALEKVTSEEGGGNLRTAWESIWCTLKHITTALIHVDECIEKVSKLSEKGASQELSIQILDLLKVRQRLLESTIELINRAKANANMLRESSVRCREDLCLEAEEQKEQGQEAQRQTTS
;
A
#
# COMPACT_ATOMS: atom_id res chain seq x y z
N MET A 1 18.96 -29.00 -2.28
CA MET A 1 18.63 -28.84 -0.85
C MET A 1 18.04 -27.45 -0.67
N LEU A 2 16.71 -27.34 -0.72
CA LEU A 2 15.95 -26.09 -0.52
C LEU A 2 14.96 -26.35 0.62
N GLY A 3 15.48 -26.45 1.83
CA GLY A 3 14.68 -26.64 3.03
C GLY A 3 15.33 -25.83 4.15
N GLU A 4 14.49 -25.21 4.99
CA GLU A 4 14.81 -24.57 6.28
C GLU A 4 14.91 -23.04 6.37
N LEU A 5 14.73 -22.25 5.29
CA LEU A 5 14.62 -20.78 5.39
C LEU A 5 13.23 -20.19 5.11
N SER A 6 12.24 -21.01 4.72
CA SER A 6 10.97 -20.48 4.19
C SER A 6 9.95 -20.03 5.26
N GLY A 7 9.93 -20.62 6.45
CA GLY A 7 8.86 -20.36 7.43
C GLY A 7 8.92 -18.99 8.10
N PHE A 8 10.12 -18.58 8.55
CA PHE A 8 10.31 -17.30 9.24
C PHE A 8 10.28 -16.11 8.28
N SER A 9 10.80 -16.30 7.07
CA SER A 9 10.74 -15.31 5.98
C SER A 9 9.31 -15.06 5.51
N CYS A 10 8.46 -16.10 5.41
CA CYS A 10 7.06 -15.91 5.02
C CYS A 10 6.25 -15.18 6.10
N ALA A 11 6.41 -15.55 7.37
CA ALA A 11 5.67 -14.92 8.46
C ALA A 11 6.03 -13.43 8.60
N LEU A 12 7.32 -13.09 8.59
CA LEU A 12 7.75 -11.68 8.63
C LEU A 12 7.27 -10.89 7.41
N LEU A 13 7.29 -11.52 6.22
CA LEU A 13 6.80 -10.90 4.99
C LEU A 13 5.30 -10.58 5.09
N GLU A 14 4.49 -11.53 5.55
CA GLU A 14 3.06 -11.30 5.79
C GLU A 14 2.84 -10.17 6.79
N GLU A 15 3.51 -10.17 7.94
CA GLU A 15 3.37 -9.11 8.95
C GLU A 15 3.75 -7.73 8.40
N LEU A 16 4.82 -7.63 7.60
CA LEU A 16 5.19 -6.37 6.94
C LEU A 16 4.13 -5.91 5.93
N LEU A 17 3.56 -6.85 5.16
CA LEU A 17 2.48 -6.55 4.21
C LEU A 17 1.22 -6.07 4.93
N TYR A 18 0.84 -6.71 6.04
CA TYR A 18 -0.28 -6.28 6.88
C TYR A 18 -0.01 -4.91 7.50
N ALA A 19 1.20 -4.66 8.00
CA ALA A 19 1.57 -3.35 8.54
C ALA A 19 1.44 -2.25 7.47
N ILE A 20 1.96 -2.47 6.25
CA ILE A 20 1.82 -1.53 5.13
C ILE A 20 0.35 -1.27 4.81
N GLY A 21 -0.46 -2.32 4.72
CA GLY A 21 -1.89 -2.22 4.46
C GLY A 21 -2.63 -1.45 5.55
N HIS A 22 -2.34 -1.72 6.83
CA HIS A 22 -2.99 -1.04 7.94
C HIS A 22 -2.61 0.44 8.01
N VAL A 23 -1.35 0.79 7.82
CA VAL A 23 -0.93 2.20 7.76
C VAL A 23 -1.60 2.91 6.57
N ASN A 24 -1.71 2.24 5.41
CA ASN A 24 -2.43 2.78 4.26
C ASN A 24 -3.92 3.00 4.56
N HIS A 25 -4.56 2.05 5.24
CA HIS A 25 -5.96 2.12 5.61
C HIS A 25 -6.23 3.22 6.67
N CYS A 26 -5.35 3.37 7.66
CA CYS A 26 -5.40 4.45 8.63
C CYS A 26 -5.29 5.83 7.95
N GLU A 27 -4.38 5.98 6.98
CA GLU A 27 -4.28 7.21 6.18
C GLU A 27 -5.61 7.52 5.48
N GLN A 28 -6.19 6.53 4.80
CA GLN A 28 -7.44 6.71 4.07
C GLN A 28 -8.59 7.14 5.00
N HIS A 29 -8.73 6.51 6.16
CA HIS A 29 -9.77 6.87 7.13
C HIS A 29 -9.61 8.29 7.69
N LEU A 30 -8.39 8.79 7.88
CA LEU A 30 -8.16 10.16 8.31
C LEU A 30 -8.51 11.17 7.21
N ILE A 31 -8.20 10.84 5.95
CA ILE A 31 -8.59 11.64 4.78
C ILE A 31 -10.13 11.69 4.66
N GLU A 32 -10.80 10.55 4.84
CA GLU A 32 -12.26 10.48 4.86
C GLU A 32 -12.85 11.34 6.00
N ALA A 33 -12.26 11.29 7.20
CA ALA A 33 -12.69 12.11 8.33
C ALA A 33 -12.52 13.62 8.05
N ASP A 34 -11.37 14.04 7.53
CA ASP A 34 -11.14 15.45 7.14
C ASP A 34 -12.11 15.90 6.05
N SER A 35 -12.44 15.02 5.10
CA SER A 35 -13.44 15.26 4.05
C SER A 35 -14.83 15.46 4.66
N GLU A 36 -15.26 14.64 5.61
CA GLU A 36 -16.56 14.81 6.29
C GLU A 36 -16.60 16.10 7.14
N ILE A 37 -15.47 16.46 7.77
CA ILE A 37 -15.35 17.69 8.57
C ILE A 37 -15.23 18.94 7.67
N GLN A 38 -14.88 18.77 6.40
CA GLN A 38 -14.56 19.86 5.45
C GLN A 38 -13.40 20.74 5.94
N PHE A 39 -12.48 20.17 6.73
CA PHE A 39 -11.30 20.86 7.26
C PHE A 39 -10.16 19.86 7.49
N PRO A 40 -8.90 20.20 7.16
CA PRO A 40 -7.76 19.29 7.28
C PRO A 40 -7.25 19.20 8.73
N VAL A 41 -8.05 18.62 9.63
CA VAL A 41 -7.71 18.47 11.05
C VAL A 41 -6.57 17.48 11.25
N PHE A 42 -6.51 16.43 10.42
CA PHE A 42 -5.58 15.31 10.59
C PHE A 42 -4.44 15.29 9.58
N LEU A 43 -4.19 16.40 8.88
CA LEU A 43 -3.16 16.47 7.83
C LEU A 43 -1.76 16.13 8.34
N ASP A 44 -1.40 16.55 9.55
CA ASP A 44 -0.10 16.27 10.16
C ASP A 44 0.07 14.77 10.49
N ILE A 45 -1.00 14.12 10.95
CA ILE A 45 -1.02 12.68 11.23
C ILE A 45 -0.96 11.90 9.91
N THR A 46 -1.79 12.28 8.94
CA THR A 46 -1.82 11.69 7.59
C THR A 46 -0.44 11.73 6.93
N SER A 47 0.25 12.86 7.04
CA SER A 47 1.60 13.02 6.50
C SER A 47 2.62 12.12 7.19
N ARG A 48 2.55 11.98 8.53
CA ARG A 48 3.41 11.05 9.27
C ARG A 48 3.16 9.59 8.87
N LEU A 49 1.90 9.18 8.76
CA LEU A 49 1.53 7.83 8.33
C LEU A 49 2.04 7.52 6.91
N ARG A 50 2.02 8.49 5.99
CA ARG A 50 2.62 8.34 4.65
C ARG A 50 4.11 8.00 4.72
N GLU A 51 4.86 8.71 5.56
CA GLU A 51 6.30 8.49 5.74
C GLU A 51 6.60 7.16 6.47
N ASP A 52 5.81 6.81 7.48
CA ASP A 52 5.92 5.53 8.17
C ASP A 52 5.66 4.36 7.19
N ARG A 53 4.64 4.48 6.32
CA ARG A 53 4.37 3.48 5.28
C ARG A 53 5.52 3.35 4.28
N LYS A 54 6.10 4.47 3.83
CA LYS A 54 7.28 4.46 2.94
C LYS A 54 8.45 3.74 3.61
N THR A 55 8.68 4.00 4.90
CA THR A 55 9.73 3.36 5.69
C THR A 55 9.51 1.85 5.78
N LEU A 56 8.28 1.39 6.04
CA LEU A 56 7.93 -0.04 6.02
C LEU A 56 8.21 -0.68 4.65
N GLY A 57 7.88 0.03 3.56
CA GLY A 57 8.19 -0.42 2.20
C GLY A 57 9.69 -0.56 1.93
N GLN A 58 10.49 0.38 2.40
CA GLN A 58 11.95 0.31 2.29
C GLN A 58 12.53 -0.88 3.07
N VAL A 59 12.02 -1.13 4.29
CA VAL A 59 12.39 -2.31 5.09
C VAL A 59 12.06 -3.60 4.33
N LEU A 60 10.84 -3.70 3.80
CA LEU A 60 10.41 -4.84 2.99
C LEU A 60 11.36 -5.06 1.80
N PHE A 61 11.62 -4.05 0.99
CA PHE A 61 12.49 -4.18 -0.18
C PHE A 61 13.94 -4.52 0.19
N ALA A 62 14.46 -3.96 1.28
CA ALA A 62 15.80 -4.31 1.76
C ALA A 62 15.90 -5.79 2.17
N LEU A 63 14.93 -6.30 2.93
CA LEU A 63 14.87 -7.72 3.36
C LEU A 63 14.74 -8.66 2.16
N GLU A 64 13.92 -8.27 1.20
CA GLU A 64 13.65 -9.02 -0.01
C GLU A 64 14.77 -8.88 -1.06
N LYS A 65 15.85 -8.15 -0.75
CA LYS A 65 17.01 -7.85 -1.61
C LYS A 65 16.60 -7.23 -2.95
N VAL A 66 15.58 -6.40 -2.88
CA VAL A 66 15.12 -5.56 -3.95
C VAL A 66 15.91 -4.26 -3.85
N THR A 67 17.14 -4.24 -4.34
CA THR A 67 18.01 -3.06 -4.31
C THR A 67 18.28 -2.54 -5.71
N SER A 68 18.05 -1.24 -5.94
CA SER A 68 18.61 -0.51 -7.07
C SER A 68 20.00 0.01 -6.66
N GLU A 69 21.07 -0.61 -7.14
CA GLU A 69 22.44 -0.19 -6.80
C GLU A 69 22.83 1.14 -7.47
N GLU A 70 22.16 1.56 -8.54
CA GLU A 70 22.53 2.78 -9.26
C GLU A 70 21.30 3.44 -9.87
N GLY A 71 21.13 4.74 -9.60
CA GLY A 71 20.60 5.66 -10.58
C GLY A 71 19.64 6.72 -10.05
N GLY A 72 19.96 7.97 -10.40
CA GLY A 72 19.20 9.15 -10.06
C GLY A 72 17.88 9.30 -10.83
N GLY A 73 16.97 10.06 -10.22
CA GLY A 73 15.91 10.85 -10.85
C GLY A 73 14.75 10.11 -11.53
N ASN A 74 15.00 9.27 -12.53
CA ASN A 74 13.97 8.74 -13.45
C ASN A 74 13.52 7.29 -13.17
N LEU A 75 14.30 6.58 -12.36
CA LEU A 75 14.11 5.19 -11.94
C LEU A 75 13.01 4.96 -10.89
N ARG A 76 12.59 6.06 -10.24
CA ARG A 76 11.60 6.07 -9.16
C ARG A 76 10.24 5.53 -9.62
N THR A 77 9.90 5.71 -10.89
CA THR A 77 8.52 5.64 -11.39
C THR A 77 7.93 4.23 -11.56
N ALA A 78 8.66 3.28 -12.17
CA ALA A 78 8.18 1.89 -12.25
C ALA A 78 8.14 1.20 -10.88
N TRP A 79 9.11 1.49 -10.02
CA TRP A 79 9.11 1.04 -8.63
C TRP A 79 8.01 1.69 -7.80
N GLU A 80 7.70 2.96 -8.03
CA GLU A 80 6.55 3.66 -7.47
C GLU A 80 5.23 3.01 -7.90
N SER A 81 5.14 2.54 -9.15
CA SER A 81 3.95 1.82 -9.65
C SER A 81 3.78 0.44 -8.99
N ILE A 82 4.88 -0.30 -8.79
CA ILE A 82 4.87 -1.57 -8.05
C ILE A 82 4.52 -1.34 -6.59
N TRP A 83 5.13 -0.34 -5.96
CA TRP A 83 4.85 0.09 -4.60
C TRP A 83 3.39 0.49 -4.41
N CYS A 84 2.84 1.27 -5.35
CA CYS A 84 1.45 1.69 -5.37
C CYS A 84 0.51 0.48 -5.52
N THR A 85 0.86 -0.48 -6.38
CA THR A 85 0.10 -1.72 -6.51
C THR A 85 0.14 -2.53 -5.21
N LEU A 86 1.30 -2.63 -4.58
CA LEU A 86 1.50 -3.38 -3.34
C LEU A 86 0.67 -2.83 -2.18
N LYS A 87 0.67 -1.52 -1.96
CA LYS A 87 -0.15 -0.89 -0.90
C LYS A 87 -1.66 -1.11 -1.13
N HIS A 88 -2.12 -1.13 -2.39
CA HIS A 88 -3.53 -1.35 -2.70
C HIS A 88 -3.94 -2.81 -2.53
N ILE A 89 -3.10 -3.76 -2.96
CA ILE A 89 -3.39 -5.20 -2.76
C ILE A 89 -3.39 -5.55 -1.26
N THR A 90 -2.45 -5.00 -0.48
CA THR A 90 -2.42 -5.22 0.98
C THR A 90 -3.60 -4.60 1.71
N THR A 91 -4.08 -3.43 1.27
CA THR A 91 -5.34 -2.85 1.78
C THR A 91 -6.55 -3.69 1.38
N ALA A 92 -6.58 -4.23 0.16
CA ALA A 92 -7.63 -5.14 -0.29
C ALA A 92 -7.69 -6.43 0.54
N LEU A 93 -6.53 -6.98 0.96
CA LEU A 93 -6.48 -8.13 1.88
C LEU A 93 -7.20 -7.83 3.20
N ILE A 94 -6.92 -6.67 3.81
CA ILE A 94 -7.57 -6.24 5.06
C ILE A 94 -9.09 -6.10 4.87
N HIS A 95 -9.53 -5.46 3.79
CA HIS A 95 -10.97 -5.33 3.54
C HIS A 95 -11.67 -6.67 3.29
N VAL A 96 -11.00 -7.63 2.66
CA VAL A 96 -11.54 -8.99 2.49
C VAL A 96 -11.66 -9.68 3.86
N ASP A 97 -10.68 -9.52 4.74
CA ASP A 97 -10.74 -10.06 6.11
C ASP A 97 -11.89 -9.43 6.92
N GLU A 98 -12.08 -8.12 6.83
CA GLU A 98 -13.23 -7.44 7.44
C GLU A 98 -14.57 -7.92 6.87
N CYS A 99 -14.63 -8.21 5.57
CA CYS A 99 -15.84 -8.79 4.96
C CYS A 99 -16.11 -10.20 5.49
N ILE A 100 -15.08 -11.03 5.61
CA ILE A 100 -15.19 -12.37 6.19
C ILE A 100 -15.71 -12.28 7.62
N GLU A 101 -15.16 -11.38 8.44
CA GLU A 101 -15.60 -11.16 9.82
C GLU A 101 -17.07 -10.72 9.89
N LYS A 102 -17.46 -9.73 9.08
CA LYS A 102 -18.84 -9.20 9.04
C LYS A 102 -19.85 -10.28 8.62
N VAL A 103 -19.52 -11.07 7.60
CA VAL A 103 -20.39 -12.18 7.14
C VAL A 103 -20.43 -13.30 8.18
N SER A 104 -19.31 -13.61 8.84
CA SER A 104 -19.26 -14.62 9.91
C SER A 104 -20.17 -14.23 11.09
N LYS A 105 -20.14 -12.97 11.51
CA LYS A 105 -21.05 -12.42 12.54
C LYS A 105 -22.53 -12.49 12.15
N LEU A 106 -22.86 -12.45 10.86
CA LEU A 106 -24.24 -12.67 10.39
C LEU A 106 -24.62 -14.15 10.49
N SER A 107 -23.71 -15.06 10.15
CA SER A 107 -23.92 -16.51 10.26
C SER A 107 -24.18 -16.96 11.70
N GLU A 108 -23.50 -16.35 12.67
CA GLU A 108 -23.73 -16.60 14.11
C GLU A 108 -25.15 -16.21 14.57
N LYS A 109 -25.78 -15.22 13.92
CA LYS A 109 -27.14 -14.76 14.22
C LYS A 109 -28.23 -15.58 13.51
N GLY A 110 -27.83 -16.48 12.61
CA GLY A 110 -28.70 -17.37 11.85
C GLY A 110 -27.88 -18.14 10.82
N ALA A 111 -27.63 -19.42 11.09
CA ALA A 111 -26.81 -20.25 10.23
C ALA A 111 -27.54 -20.55 8.91
N SER A 112 -27.21 -19.81 7.85
CA SER A 112 -27.62 -20.13 6.48
C SER A 112 -26.45 -20.77 5.75
N GLN A 113 -26.69 -21.90 5.08
CA GLN A 113 -25.73 -22.56 4.20
C GLN A 113 -25.18 -21.59 3.13
N GLU A 114 -25.98 -20.60 2.74
CA GLU A 114 -25.59 -19.58 1.77
C GLU A 114 -24.50 -18.63 2.29
N LEU A 115 -24.55 -18.26 3.58
CA LEU A 115 -23.50 -17.45 4.21
C LEU A 115 -22.17 -18.22 4.29
N SER A 116 -22.22 -19.52 4.55
CA SER A 116 -21.02 -20.37 4.52
C SER A 116 -20.37 -20.44 3.14
N ILE A 117 -21.18 -20.49 2.06
CA ILE A 117 -20.67 -20.45 0.68
C ILE A 117 -20.00 -19.09 0.40
N GLN A 118 -20.62 -17.99 0.82
CA GLN A 118 -20.05 -16.65 0.66
C GLN A 118 -18.72 -16.49 1.41
N ILE A 119 -18.60 -17.01 2.64
CA ILE A 119 -17.34 -17.02 3.40
C ILE A 119 -16.27 -17.82 2.65
N LEU A 120 -16.59 -19.00 2.10
CA LEU A 120 -15.65 -19.79 1.31
C LEU A 120 -15.18 -19.03 0.07
N ASP A 121 -16.05 -18.30 -0.60
CA ASP A 121 -15.67 -17.50 -1.77
C ASP A 121 -14.79 -16.31 -1.39
N LEU A 122 -15.06 -15.64 -0.26
CA LEU A 122 -14.20 -14.59 0.28
C LEU A 122 -12.81 -15.13 0.67
N LEU A 123 -12.73 -16.30 1.30
CA LEU A 123 -11.45 -16.96 1.60
C LEU A 123 -10.64 -17.26 0.33
N LYS A 124 -11.30 -17.67 -0.77
CA LYS A 124 -10.63 -17.84 -2.07
C LYS A 124 -10.13 -16.51 -2.64
N VAL A 125 -10.89 -15.43 -2.49
CA VAL A 125 -10.45 -14.08 -2.90
C VAL A 125 -9.21 -13.68 -2.11
N ARG A 126 -9.24 -13.83 -0.78
CA ARG A 126 -8.11 -13.55 0.12
C ARG A 126 -6.86 -14.31 -0.32
N GLN A 127 -6.98 -15.61 -0.56
CA GLN A 127 -5.88 -16.46 -1.02
C GLN A 127 -5.28 -15.97 -2.34
N ARG A 128 -6.12 -15.64 -3.33
CA ARG A 128 -5.65 -15.12 -4.63
C ARG A 128 -4.95 -13.76 -4.51
N LEU A 129 -5.39 -12.89 -3.61
CA LEU A 129 -4.72 -11.61 -3.36
C LEU A 129 -3.34 -11.82 -2.73
N LEU A 130 -3.22 -12.75 -1.79
CA LEU A 130 -1.94 -13.12 -1.19
C LEU A 130 -0.98 -13.71 -2.24
N GLU A 131 -1.45 -14.65 -3.06
CA GLU A 131 -0.68 -15.22 -4.18
C GLU A 131 -0.24 -14.13 -5.17
N SER A 132 -1.14 -13.21 -5.51
CA SER A 132 -0.83 -12.08 -6.40
C SER A 132 0.23 -11.15 -5.79
N THR A 133 0.21 -10.96 -4.47
CA THR A 133 1.19 -10.15 -3.74
C THR A 133 2.57 -10.79 -3.80
N ILE A 134 2.64 -12.09 -3.50
CA ILE A 134 3.88 -12.87 -3.55
C ILE A 134 4.44 -12.89 -4.97
N GLU A 135 3.57 -13.10 -5.96
CA GLU A 135 3.96 -13.09 -7.36
C GLU A 135 4.47 -11.72 -7.81
N LEU A 136 3.82 -10.63 -7.41
CA LEU A 136 4.28 -9.26 -7.69
C LEU A 136 5.69 -9.04 -7.14
N ILE A 137 5.93 -9.39 -5.87
CA ILE A 137 7.24 -9.25 -5.22
C ILE A 137 8.30 -10.10 -5.94
N ASN A 138 7.99 -11.36 -6.23
CA ASN A 138 8.91 -12.26 -6.92
C ASN A 138 9.25 -11.79 -8.34
N ARG A 139 8.27 -11.30 -9.09
CA ARG A 139 8.49 -10.73 -10.42
C ARG A 139 9.31 -9.44 -10.33
N ALA A 140 9.04 -8.60 -9.33
CA ALA A 140 9.78 -7.36 -9.11
C ALA A 140 11.26 -7.65 -8.75
N LYS A 141 11.52 -8.66 -7.92
CA LYS A 141 12.87 -9.18 -7.65
C LYS A 141 13.58 -9.68 -8.91
N ALA A 142 12.92 -10.58 -9.65
CA ALA A 142 13.51 -11.21 -10.83
C ALA A 142 13.83 -10.21 -11.94
N ASN A 143 13.07 -9.12 -12.03
CA ASN A 143 13.21 -8.08 -13.05
C ASN A 143 13.79 -6.79 -12.49
N ALA A 144 14.40 -6.82 -11.30
CA ALA A 144 14.91 -5.61 -10.63
C ALA A 144 15.88 -4.81 -11.50
N ASN A 145 16.62 -5.47 -12.41
CA ASN A 145 17.53 -4.85 -13.37
C ASN A 145 16.81 -4.28 -14.61
N MET A 146 15.70 -4.87 -15.05
CA MET A 146 14.91 -4.39 -16.21
C MET A 146 13.98 -3.24 -15.83
N LEU A 147 13.43 -3.26 -14.61
CA LEU A 147 12.68 -2.15 -14.03
C LEU A 147 13.51 -0.87 -13.95
N ARG A 148 14.84 -0.98 -14.08
CA ARG A 148 15.75 0.17 -14.16
C ARG A 148 15.57 1.01 -15.45
N GLU A 149 14.97 0.46 -16.49
CA GLU A 149 14.90 1.14 -17.80
C GLU A 149 13.52 1.75 -18.10
N SER A 150 12.52 1.51 -17.26
CA SER A 150 11.12 1.90 -17.53
C SER A 150 10.67 3.12 -16.72
N SER A 151 10.19 4.17 -17.40
CA SER A 151 9.56 5.33 -16.75
C SER A 151 8.03 5.24 -16.76
N VAL A 152 7.37 4.98 -15.62
CA VAL A 152 5.90 5.02 -15.49
C VAL A 152 5.53 5.77 -14.21
N ARG A 153 5.19 7.07 -14.30
CA ARG A 153 4.93 7.93 -13.11
C ARG A 153 3.66 7.51 -12.35
N CYS A 154 3.71 7.53 -11.03
CA CYS A 154 2.54 7.34 -10.18
C CYS A 154 1.68 8.63 -10.13
N ARG A 155 0.36 8.45 -10.03
CA ARG A 155 -0.61 9.56 -10.08
C ARG A 155 -0.61 10.42 -8.81
N GLU A 156 -0.21 9.87 -7.67
CA GLU A 156 -0.19 10.59 -6.39
C GLU A 156 0.97 11.59 -6.30
N ASP A 157 2.11 11.30 -6.91
CA ASP A 157 3.24 12.24 -6.99
C ASP A 157 2.86 13.48 -7.82
N LEU A 158 2.01 13.34 -8.84
CA LEU A 158 1.46 14.48 -9.59
C LEU A 158 0.57 15.38 -8.73
N CYS A 159 -0.11 14.82 -7.72
CA CYS A 159 -0.97 15.61 -6.83
C CYS A 159 -0.14 16.40 -5.82
N LEU A 160 0.92 15.80 -5.26
CA LEU A 160 1.81 16.48 -4.31
C LEU A 160 2.60 17.61 -4.99
N GLU A 161 3.13 17.40 -6.21
CA GLU A 161 3.81 18.46 -6.96
C GLU A 161 2.86 19.62 -7.31
N ALA A 162 1.58 19.33 -7.57
CA ALA A 162 0.58 20.35 -7.85
C ALA A 162 0.19 21.16 -6.60
N GLU A 163 0.26 20.57 -5.41
CA GLU A 163 0.04 21.24 -4.12
C GLU A 163 1.25 22.10 -3.73
N GLU A 164 2.48 21.57 -3.83
CA GLU A 164 3.71 22.32 -3.57
C GLU A 164 3.88 23.52 -4.53
N GLN A 165 3.55 23.36 -5.81
CA GLN A 165 3.59 24.46 -6.78
C GLN A 165 2.53 25.54 -6.51
N LYS A 166 1.36 25.15 -5.97
CA LYS A 166 0.33 26.11 -5.53
C LYS A 166 0.78 26.88 -4.30
N GLU A 167 1.39 26.22 -3.33
CA GLU A 167 1.90 26.86 -2.11
C GLU A 167 3.04 27.85 -2.43
N GLN A 168 4.02 27.43 -3.25
CA GLN A 168 5.12 28.31 -3.69
C GLN A 168 4.63 29.48 -4.55
N GLY A 169 3.62 29.26 -5.41
CA GLY A 169 3.00 30.32 -6.19
C GLY A 169 2.26 31.35 -5.33
N GLN A 170 1.56 30.91 -4.28
CA GLN A 170 0.86 31.80 -3.35
C GLN A 170 1.83 32.59 -2.46
N GLU A 171 2.95 31.99 -2.07
CA GLU A 171 3.96 32.64 -1.24
C GLU A 171 4.74 33.71 -2.04
N ALA A 172 5.07 33.44 -3.31
CA ALA A 172 5.65 34.42 -4.22
C ALA A 172 4.69 35.60 -4.53
N GLN A 173 3.38 35.34 -4.58
CA GLN A 173 2.37 36.37 -4.82
C GLN A 173 2.11 37.27 -3.60
N ARG A 174 2.32 36.75 -2.37
CA ARG A 174 2.28 37.55 -1.14
C ARG A 174 3.51 38.46 -0.98
N GLN A 175 4.68 38.02 -1.44
CA GLN A 175 5.92 38.82 -1.38
C GLN A 175 5.97 39.95 -2.42
N THR A 176 5.16 39.88 -3.48
CA THR A 176 5.10 40.91 -4.54
C THR A 176 3.98 41.93 -4.35
N THR A 177 3.14 41.76 -3.31
CA THR A 177 2.00 42.65 -3.00
C THR A 177 2.15 43.39 -1.65
N SER A 178 3.30 43.28 -0.99
CA SER A 178 3.71 44.12 0.16
C SER A 178 4.73 45.16 -0.27
#